data_AF-A0A8X7S147-F1
#
_entry.id   AF-A0A8X7S147-F1
#
_cell.length_a   1.000
_cell.length_b   1.000
_cell.length_c   1.000
_cell.angle_alpha   90.00
_cell.angle_beta   90.00
_cell.angle_gamma   90.00
#
_symmetry.space_group_name_H-M   'P 1'
#
loop_
_entity.id
_entity.type
_entity.pdbx_description
1 polymer ?
#
loop_
_entity_poly.entity_id
_entity_poly.type
_entity_poly.pdbx_seq_one_letter_code
_entity_poly.pdbx_strand_id
1 'polypeptide(L)'
;MVDPRVLVAVQRFNLRVFKSIVFLEYETPVNGSKPDECDVSWRFRNKKEKSWRRYRDFRRFKFAFGENCTYEVFHTSGWHSGVNARRFRIKPRGGGGGGPKAPRGAGRDPEINDTIPTLGSQTNFRRGKYLYYSRGGDYCKGMNQYMWSFLCGSKGVDEEGKDFRYYFDFEHLKESASIVEEGEFVRDWKKWNRSHKRKVAVRKVKTHKVSPLQLSKDKSTIIWRQFDAPEPENYWYRVCEASKYVERPWQTLWKSKRLMNIVSEISGKMDWDFDAVHVVRGEKAMDKKLWPHLDEDTWPDAILNKLRGLVQPWRNLYVATNEPFYNYFDKLRSQYKVHLLDDYSYLWGNNSEWYNETSLLNNGKPVEFDGYMRVAVDTEVFIRGKTRVETFNNLTMDCKDGINTC
;
A
#
# COMPACT_ATOMS: atom_id res chain seq x y z
N MET A 1 3.69 -29.44 -26.36
CA MET A 1 4.49 -28.23 -26.10
C MET A 1 3.83 -27.11 -26.88
N VAL A 2 3.44 -26.00 -26.24
CA VAL A 2 2.79 -24.89 -26.94
C VAL A 2 3.81 -24.22 -27.87
N ASP A 3 3.41 -23.89 -29.09
CA ASP A 3 4.27 -23.25 -30.09
C ASP A 3 4.87 -21.93 -29.55
N PRO A 4 6.20 -21.74 -29.58
CA PRO A 4 6.85 -20.51 -29.09
C PRO A 4 6.29 -19.21 -29.71
N ARG A 5 5.75 -19.28 -30.93
CA ARG A 5 5.13 -18.14 -31.62
C ARG A 5 3.88 -17.61 -30.90
N VAL A 6 3.21 -18.45 -30.11
CA VAL A 6 2.07 -18.06 -29.26
C VAL A 6 2.51 -17.04 -28.21
N LEU A 7 3.66 -17.26 -27.58
CA LEU A 7 4.17 -16.33 -26.56
C LEU A 7 4.48 -14.96 -27.16
N VAL A 8 5.08 -14.94 -28.36
CA VAL A 8 5.39 -13.69 -29.07
C VAL A 8 4.11 -12.91 -29.41
N ALA A 9 3.05 -13.60 -29.83
CA ALA A 9 1.75 -12.97 -30.09
C ALA A 9 1.16 -12.34 -28.82
N VAL A 10 1.23 -13.04 -27.68
CA VAL A 10 0.77 -12.53 -26.38
C VAL A 10 1.60 -11.32 -25.93
N GLN A 11 2.93 -11.37 -26.07
CA GLN A 11 3.80 -10.25 -25.72
C GLN A 11 3.47 -9.00 -26.53
N ARG A 12 3.28 -9.13 -27.85
CA ARG A 12 2.87 -8.01 -28.72
C ARG A 12 1.50 -7.46 -28.33
N PHE A 13 0.53 -8.33 -28.08
CA PHE A 13 -0.80 -7.94 -27.63
C PHE A 13 -0.74 -7.16 -26.31
N ASN A 14 -0.05 -7.70 -25.31
CA ASN A 14 0.09 -7.12 -23.98
C ASN A 14 0.76 -5.74 -24.03
N LEU A 15 1.83 -5.56 -24.81
CA LEU A 15 2.51 -4.28 -24.98
C LEU A 15 1.60 -3.20 -25.61
N ARG A 16 0.69 -3.62 -26.49
CA ARG A 16 -0.29 -2.72 -27.13
C ARG A 16 -1.40 -2.29 -26.16
N VAL A 17 -1.90 -3.23 -25.35
CA VAL A 17 -3.04 -3.00 -24.45
C VAL A 17 -2.60 -2.30 -23.15
N PHE A 18 -1.60 -2.84 -22.46
CA PHE A 18 -1.23 -2.41 -21.11
C PHE A 18 -0.11 -1.38 -21.10
N LYS A 19 -0.44 -0.15 -21.52
CA LYS A 19 0.56 0.93 -21.68
C LYS A 19 1.21 1.39 -20.36
N SER A 20 0.53 1.21 -19.23
CA SER A 20 0.97 1.62 -17.88
C SER A 20 1.82 0.57 -17.16
N ILE A 21 2.01 -0.60 -17.78
CA ILE A 21 2.71 -1.74 -17.18
C ILE A 21 4.09 -1.94 -17.83
N VAL A 22 5.07 -2.34 -17.02
CA VAL A 22 6.36 -2.90 -17.43
C VAL A 22 6.30 -4.41 -17.24
N PHE A 23 6.45 -5.16 -18.33
CA PHE A 23 6.56 -6.62 -18.28
C PHE A 23 7.99 -7.02 -17.93
N LEU A 24 8.14 -7.91 -16.96
CA LEU A 24 9.44 -8.33 -16.44
C LEU A 24 9.83 -9.72 -16.89
N GLU A 25 8.89 -10.65 -16.82
CA GLU A 25 9.14 -12.07 -17.07
C GLU A 25 7.86 -12.70 -17.57
N TYR A 26 7.96 -13.52 -18.61
CA TYR A 26 6.86 -14.35 -19.08
C TYR A 26 7.17 -15.81 -18.80
N GLU A 27 6.15 -16.54 -18.36
CA GLU A 27 6.23 -17.98 -18.22
C GLU A 27 5.96 -18.69 -19.55
N THR A 28 6.33 -19.97 -19.62
CA THR A 28 6.01 -20.79 -20.79
C THR A 28 4.50 -20.92 -20.93
N PRO A 29 3.91 -20.63 -22.11
CA PRO A 29 2.49 -20.82 -22.33
C PRO A 29 2.05 -22.27 -22.08
N VAL A 30 0.87 -22.45 -21.49
CA VAL A 30 0.28 -23.76 -21.23
C VAL A 30 -1.10 -23.86 -21.86
N ASN A 31 -1.51 -25.08 -22.21
CA ASN A 31 -2.84 -25.29 -22.81
C ASN A 31 -3.94 -24.76 -21.89
N GLY A 32 -4.93 -24.09 -22.47
CA GLY A 32 -6.16 -23.67 -21.80
C GLY A 32 -7.12 -24.84 -21.60
N SER A 33 -8.41 -24.53 -21.40
CA SER A 33 -9.43 -25.59 -21.27
C SER A 33 -9.88 -26.16 -22.61
N LYS A 34 -9.65 -25.44 -23.71
CA LYS A 34 -9.99 -25.85 -25.08
C LYS A 34 -8.76 -25.88 -25.98
N PRO A 35 -8.80 -26.61 -27.11
CA PRO A 35 -7.66 -26.70 -28.04
C PRO A 35 -7.21 -25.35 -28.63
N ASP A 36 -8.11 -24.37 -28.74
CA ASP A 36 -7.87 -23.01 -29.25
C ASP A 36 -7.48 -22.00 -28.14
N GLU A 37 -7.39 -22.45 -26.90
CA GLU A 37 -7.11 -21.63 -25.73
C GLU A 37 -5.69 -21.86 -25.20
N CYS A 38 -5.02 -20.79 -24.80
CA CYS A 38 -3.74 -20.86 -24.11
C CYS A 38 -3.77 -19.97 -22.87
N ASP A 39 -3.34 -20.50 -21.73
CA ASP A 39 -3.13 -19.72 -20.53
C ASP A 39 -1.67 -19.28 -20.49
N VAL A 40 -1.44 -17.98 -20.30
CA VAL A 40 -0.10 -17.38 -20.21
C VAL A 40 -0.02 -16.54 -18.94
N SER A 41 1.07 -16.67 -18.21
CA SER A 41 1.35 -15.88 -17.01
C SER A 41 2.60 -15.04 -17.17
N TRP A 42 2.61 -13.89 -16.51
CA TRP A 42 3.74 -12.97 -16.53
C TRP A 42 3.86 -12.22 -15.22
N ARG A 43 5.08 -11.76 -14.95
CA ARG A 43 5.41 -10.83 -13.89
C ARG A 43 5.50 -9.42 -14.45
N PHE A 44 5.05 -8.46 -13.66
CA PHE A 44 5.00 -7.08 -14.11
C PHE A 44 5.13 -6.07 -12.98
N ARG A 45 5.28 -4.81 -13.39
CA ARG A 45 5.29 -3.61 -12.54
C ARG A 45 4.46 -2.50 -13.14
N ASN A 46 3.93 -1.62 -12.31
CA ASN A 46 3.36 -0.37 -12.79
C ASN A 46 4.49 0.65 -13.07
N LYS A 47 4.45 1.32 -14.21
CA LYS A 47 5.45 2.34 -14.60
C LYS A 47 5.53 3.52 -13.64
N LYS A 48 4.40 3.86 -13.00
CA LYS A 48 4.30 4.98 -12.04
C LYS A 48 4.71 4.57 -10.62
N GLU A 49 4.89 3.28 -10.35
CA GLU A 49 5.20 2.78 -9.02
C GLU A 49 6.70 2.86 -8.73
N LYS A 50 7.06 3.64 -7.71
CA LYS A 50 8.45 3.79 -7.24
C LYS A 50 8.99 2.52 -6.61
N SER A 51 8.11 1.67 -6.07
CA SER A 51 8.50 0.43 -5.40
C SER A 51 9.04 -0.62 -6.38
N TRP A 52 10.09 -1.35 -5.98
CA TRP A 52 10.65 -2.51 -6.71
C TRP A 52 9.75 -3.76 -6.68
N ARG A 53 8.54 -3.68 -6.10
CA ARG A 53 7.56 -4.78 -6.03
C ARG A 53 7.24 -5.36 -7.38
N ARG A 54 6.97 -6.66 -7.44
CA ARG A 54 6.63 -7.39 -8.65
C ARG A 54 5.26 -8.03 -8.44
N TYR A 55 4.36 -7.80 -9.38
CA TYR A 55 3.03 -8.42 -9.40
C TYR A 55 2.98 -9.52 -10.46
N ARG A 56 1.91 -10.31 -10.43
CA ARG A 56 1.68 -11.40 -11.38
C ARG A 56 0.28 -11.31 -11.95
N ASP A 57 0.16 -11.54 -13.25
CA ASP A 57 -1.11 -11.77 -13.93
C ASP A 57 -0.99 -13.08 -14.72
N PHE A 58 -2.13 -13.72 -14.95
CA PHE A 58 -2.25 -14.92 -15.74
C PHE A 58 -3.60 -14.89 -16.44
N ARG A 59 -3.59 -14.86 -17.77
CA ARG A 59 -4.81 -14.73 -18.56
C ARG A 59 -4.92 -15.85 -19.57
N ARG A 60 -6.17 -16.14 -19.91
CA ARG A 60 -6.53 -17.03 -20.99
C ARG A 60 -6.66 -16.24 -22.29
N PHE A 61 -6.00 -16.71 -23.33
CA PHE A 61 -6.01 -16.13 -24.66
C PHE A 61 -6.58 -17.11 -25.68
N LYS A 62 -7.23 -16.57 -26.71
CA LYS A 62 -7.63 -17.30 -27.91
C LYS A 62 -6.94 -16.72 -29.13
N PHE A 63 -6.59 -17.59 -30.05
CA PHE A 63 -5.75 -17.25 -31.18
C PHE A 63 -6.44 -17.60 -32.50
N ALA A 64 -6.29 -16.70 -33.46
CA ALA A 64 -6.55 -16.97 -34.85
C ALA A 64 -5.20 -17.29 -35.50
N PHE A 65 -5.20 -18.21 -36.45
CA PHE A 65 -4.03 -18.47 -37.28
C PHE A 65 -4.19 -17.65 -38.56
N GLY A 66 -3.39 -16.59 -38.68
CA GLY A 66 -3.43 -15.70 -39.84
C GLY A 66 -2.85 -16.37 -41.08
N GLU A 67 -3.24 -15.86 -42.25
CA GLU A 67 -2.82 -16.36 -43.58
C GLU A 67 -1.29 -16.33 -43.76
N ASN A 68 -0.60 -15.44 -43.05
CA ASN A 68 0.86 -15.30 -43.04
C ASN A 68 1.58 -16.27 -42.06
N CYS A 69 0.93 -17.37 -41.66
CA CYS A 69 1.48 -18.34 -40.69
C CYS A 69 1.84 -17.74 -39.32
N THR A 70 1.12 -16.70 -38.89
CA THR A 70 1.31 -16.01 -37.62
C THR A 70 0.11 -16.16 -36.69
N TYR A 71 0.36 -16.36 -35.40
CA TYR A 71 -0.69 -16.30 -34.38
C TYR A 71 -1.10 -14.86 -34.11
N GLU A 72 -2.41 -14.62 -34.07
CA GLU A 72 -2.99 -13.35 -33.64
C GLU A 72 -3.95 -13.57 -32.48
N VAL A 73 -3.81 -12.76 -31.43
CA VAL A 73 -4.74 -12.75 -30.30
C VAL A 73 -6.00 -12.00 -30.72
N PHE A 74 -7.10 -12.74 -30.96
CA PHE A 74 -8.41 -12.13 -31.24
C PHE A 74 -9.24 -11.93 -29.98
N HIS A 75 -8.95 -12.67 -28.90
CA HIS A 75 -9.66 -12.54 -27.63
C HIS A 75 -8.75 -12.82 -26.44
N THR A 76 -8.87 -11.98 -25.40
CA THR A 76 -8.30 -12.20 -24.07
C THR A 76 -9.42 -12.26 -23.06
N SER A 77 -9.37 -13.26 -22.18
CA SER A 77 -10.21 -13.26 -20.98
C SER A 77 -9.65 -12.26 -19.95
N GLY A 78 -10.45 -11.95 -18.93
CA GLY A 78 -10.10 -10.96 -17.91
C GLY A 78 -8.96 -11.36 -16.98
N TRP A 79 -8.66 -10.49 -16.03
CA TRP A 79 -7.67 -10.69 -14.97
C TRP A 79 -7.78 -12.07 -14.30
N HIS A 80 -6.62 -12.75 -14.17
CA HIS A 80 -6.48 -14.05 -13.50
C HIS A 80 -7.35 -15.20 -14.08
N SER A 81 -7.81 -15.06 -15.33
CA SER A 81 -8.59 -16.10 -16.01
C SER A 81 -7.76 -17.32 -16.43
N GLY A 82 -6.44 -17.17 -16.57
CA GLY A 82 -5.54 -18.21 -17.06
C GLY A 82 -5.13 -19.22 -15.98
N VAL A 83 -6.11 -19.89 -15.37
CA VAL A 83 -5.91 -20.71 -14.17
C VAL A 83 -4.91 -21.86 -14.35
N ASN A 84 -4.67 -22.35 -15.57
CA ASN A 84 -3.66 -23.40 -15.81
C ASN A 84 -2.24 -22.84 -15.76
N ALA A 85 -2.05 -21.57 -16.11
CA ALA A 85 -0.78 -20.86 -16.00
C ALA A 85 -0.53 -20.29 -14.59
N ARG A 86 -1.52 -20.42 -13.69
CA ARG A 86 -1.35 -20.14 -12.26
C ARG A 86 -0.41 -21.20 -11.70
N ARG A 87 0.84 -20.83 -11.41
CA ARG A 87 1.75 -21.69 -10.66
C ARG A 87 1.12 -21.98 -9.28
N PHE A 88 0.53 -23.17 -9.12
CA PHE A 88 0.13 -23.65 -7.80
C PHE A 88 1.38 -23.95 -6.98
N ARG A 89 1.37 -23.52 -5.72
CA ARG A 89 2.38 -23.89 -4.73
C ARG A 89 2.59 -25.40 -4.77
N ILE A 90 3.77 -25.84 -5.17
CA ILE A 90 4.23 -27.20 -4.89
C ILE A 90 4.28 -27.31 -3.37
N LYS A 91 3.32 -28.03 -2.77
CA LYS A 91 3.55 -28.61 -1.45
C LYS A 91 4.78 -29.51 -1.60
N PRO A 92 5.79 -29.43 -0.72
CA PRO A 92 6.81 -30.47 -0.70
C PRO A 92 6.07 -31.80 -0.52
N ARG A 93 6.27 -32.74 -1.45
CA ARG A 93 5.80 -34.12 -1.28
C ARG A 93 6.49 -34.64 -0.02
N GLY A 94 5.73 -34.75 1.07
CA GLY A 94 6.21 -35.34 2.31
C GLY A 94 6.51 -36.81 2.09
N GLY A 95 7.81 -37.14 2.06
CA GLY A 95 8.28 -38.46 2.46
C GLY A 95 8.04 -38.61 3.97
N GLY A 96 7.61 -39.79 4.39
CA GLY A 96 7.08 -40.06 5.73
C GLY A 96 8.07 -39.82 6.87
N GLY A 97 7.50 -39.49 8.04
CA GLY A 97 8.20 -39.38 9.30
C GLY A 97 7.38 -38.56 10.28
N GLY A 98 6.80 -39.23 11.29
CA GLY A 98 5.91 -38.62 12.27
C GLY A 98 6.60 -37.52 13.09
N GLY A 99 6.01 -36.33 13.07
CA GLY A 99 6.35 -35.19 13.91
C GLY A 99 5.10 -34.29 14.06
N PRO A 100 5.03 -33.43 15.10
CA PRO A 100 3.78 -32.78 15.49
C PRO A 100 3.24 -31.92 14.35
N LYS A 101 1.95 -32.07 14.05
CA LYS A 101 1.24 -31.34 12.99
C LYS A 101 1.47 -29.82 13.14
N ALA A 102 2.29 -29.24 12.26
CA ALA A 102 2.34 -27.80 12.09
C ALA A 102 0.97 -27.28 11.60
N PRO A 103 0.56 -26.05 11.98
CA PRO A 103 -0.70 -25.49 11.52
C PRO A 103 -0.71 -25.41 9.98
N ARG A 104 -1.88 -25.62 9.37
CA ARG A 104 -2.10 -25.50 7.92
C ARG A 104 -1.82 -24.07 7.43
N GLY A 105 -0.56 -23.74 7.20
CA GLY A 105 -0.12 -22.50 6.55
C GLY A 105 -0.16 -22.62 5.03
N ALA A 106 -1.35 -22.73 4.44
CA ALA A 106 -1.56 -22.51 3.01
C ALA A 106 -2.03 -21.06 2.84
N GLY A 107 -1.10 -20.11 2.67
CA GLY A 107 -1.50 -18.71 2.49
C GLY A 107 -0.45 -17.63 2.74
N ARG A 108 0.81 -17.97 3.05
CA ARG A 108 1.86 -16.93 3.19
C ARG A 108 2.41 -16.53 1.83
N ASP A 109 2.36 -15.29 1.38
CA ASP A 109 3.15 -14.88 0.20
C ASP A 109 4.66 -15.11 0.50
N PRO A 110 5.37 -16.02 -0.21
CA PRO A 110 6.79 -16.29 0.05
C PRO A 110 7.70 -15.09 -0.25
N GLU A 111 7.19 -14.09 -0.94
CA GLU A 111 7.88 -12.84 -1.24
C GLU A 111 7.62 -11.75 -0.18
N ILE A 112 7.02 -12.09 0.97
CA ILE A 112 6.94 -11.19 2.13
C ILE A 112 7.83 -11.72 3.26
N ASN A 113 8.95 -11.04 3.51
CA ASN A 113 9.84 -11.31 4.63
C ASN A 113 9.61 -10.35 5.80
N ASP A 114 8.60 -10.67 6.61
CA ASP A 114 8.27 -9.95 7.84
C ASP A 114 9.17 -10.28 9.04
N THR A 115 10.27 -11.02 8.82
CA THR A 115 11.22 -11.37 9.89
C THR A 115 11.82 -10.11 10.49
N ILE A 116 11.74 -10.00 11.81
CA ILE A 116 12.32 -8.89 12.56
C ILE A 116 13.84 -9.11 12.67
N PRO A 117 14.69 -8.13 12.29
CA PRO A 117 16.13 -8.27 12.42
C PRO A 117 16.49 -8.39 13.89
N THR A 118 17.33 -9.37 14.22
CA THR A 118 17.90 -9.47 15.55
C THR A 118 19.19 -8.67 15.63
N LEU A 119 19.32 -7.78 16.60
CA LEU A 119 20.61 -7.26 17.04
C LEU A 119 21.52 -8.46 17.34
N GLY A 120 22.68 -8.52 16.66
CA GLY A 120 23.67 -9.58 16.86
C GLY A 120 24.34 -9.51 18.25
N SER A 121 25.61 -9.91 18.34
CA SER A 121 26.35 -9.91 19.63
C SER A 121 26.28 -8.57 20.39
N GLN A 122 26.40 -8.61 21.73
CA GLN A 122 26.45 -7.40 22.60
C GLN A 122 27.51 -6.39 22.16
N THR A 123 28.60 -6.85 21.55
CA THR A 123 29.66 -6.03 20.96
C THR A 123 29.17 -5.14 19.83
N ASN A 124 28.19 -5.59 19.04
CA ASN A 124 27.56 -4.79 17.98
C ASN A 124 26.66 -3.71 18.57
N PHE A 125 25.95 -4.01 19.65
CA PHE A 125 25.11 -3.04 20.37
C PHE A 125 25.91 -1.83 20.87
N ARG A 126 27.12 -2.02 21.40
CA ARG A 126 27.96 -0.88 21.85
C ARG A 126 28.47 -0.01 20.71
N ARG A 127 28.73 -0.60 19.53
CA ARG A 127 29.30 0.11 18.38
C ARG A 127 28.25 0.92 17.61
N GLY A 128 26.97 0.59 17.78
CA GLY A 128 25.87 1.34 17.16
C GLY A 128 25.67 2.73 17.77
N LYS A 129 25.06 3.62 17.00
CA LYS A 129 24.39 4.82 17.51
C LYS A 129 22.90 4.68 17.27
N TYR A 130 22.11 4.89 18.31
CA TYR A 130 20.66 4.67 18.28
C TYR A 130 19.91 5.95 18.58
N LEU A 131 18.87 6.20 17.79
CA LEU A 131 17.88 7.23 18.06
C LEU A 131 16.61 6.53 18.55
N TYR A 132 16.28 6.72 19.82
CA TYR A 132 15.13 6.11 20.48
C TYR A 132 14.09 7.19 20.79
N TYR A 133 12.86 6.99 20.33
CA TYR A 133 11.72 7.84 20.66
C TYR A 133 10.85 7.13 21.69
N SER A 134 10.26 7.89 22.62
CA SER A 134 9.21 7.39 23.53
C SER A 134 8.22 8.50 23.84
N ARG A 135 6.95 8.17 24.09
CA ARG A 135 5.86 9.10 24.51
C ARG A 135 5.42 10.10 23.43
N GLY A 136 5.45 9.72 22.16
CA GLY A 136 4.90 10.52 21.06
C GLY A 136 3.41 10.26 20.74
N GLY A 137 2.85 9.16 21.22
CA GLY A 137 1.50 8.69 20.87
C GLY A 137 0.35 9.47 21.52
N ASP A 138 0.54 9.92 22.76
CA ASP A 138 -0.47 10.56 23.62
C ASP A 138 -0.94 11.94 23.09
N TYR A 139 -0.33 12.40 22.00
CA TYR A 139 -0.56 13.71 21.37
C TYR A 139 -1.05 13.58 19.92
N CYS A 140 -1.28 12.36 19.42
CA CYS A 140 -1.84 12.10 18.10
C CYS A 140 -3.38 11.98 18.21
N LYS A 141 -4.11 12.97 17.71
CA LYS A 141 -5.59 12.96 17.70
C LYS A 141 -6.14 11.75 16.94
N GLY A 142 -7.28 11.23 17.42
CA GLY A 142 -8.09 10.20 16.77
C GLY A 142 -8.43 10.55 15.32
N MET A 143 -8.32 9.56 14.44
CA MET A 143 -8.13 9.76 13.01
C MET A 143 -9.44 9.69 12.22
N ASN A 144 -10.14 10.83 12.09
CA ASN A 144 -11.33 10.98 11.23
C ASN A 144 -11.13 11.93 10.03
N GLN A 145 -9.93 12.47 9.79
CA GLN A 145 -9.71 13.40 8.66
C GLN A 145 -8.44 13.05 7.88
N TYR A 146 -8.65 12.87 6.57
CA TYR A 146 -7.77 12.22 5.62
C TYR A 146 -6.37 12.89 5.57
N MET A 147 -5.36 12.18 6.12
CA MET A 147 -3.92 12.29 5.77
C MET A 147 -2.99 13.27 6.53
N TRP A 148 -3.20 13.65 7.79
CA TRP A 148 -2.33 14.64 8.47
C TRP A 148 -1.29 14.18 9.51
N SER A 149 -1.03 12.88 9.70
CA SER A 149 -0.09 12.47 10.76
C SER A 149 0.52 11.09 10.56
N PHE A 150 1.20 10.83 9.44
CA PHE A 150 1.51 9.43 9.14
C PHE A 150 2.62 8.76 9.97
N LEU A 151 3.48 9.46 10.73
CA LEU A 151 4.39 8.83 11.70
C LEU A 151 4.87 9.85 12.75
N CYS A 152 4.15 9.97 13.88
CA CYS A 152 4.78 10.44 15.12
C CYS A 152 5.60 9.29 15.70
N GLY A 153 6.83 9.59 16.06
CA GLY A 153 7.91 8.64 16.34
C GLY A 153 7.55 7.62 17.41
N SER A 154 8.01 6.40 17.19
CA SER A 154 8.11 5.27 18.12
C SER A 154 7.45 5.50 19.50
N LYS A 155 6.19 5.06 19.57
CA LYS A 155 5.38 4.53 20.70
C LYS A 155 4.84 5.47 21.80
N GLY A 156 3.59 5.20 22.19
CA GLY A 156 2.94 5.76 23.37
C GLY A 156 1.80 4.90 23.91
N VAL A 157 0.88 4.49 23.05
CA VAL A 157 0.08 3.27 23.18
C VAL A 157 -0.03 2.77 21.74
N ASP A 158 0.38 1.54 21.45
CA ASP A 158 -0.20 0.88 20.27
C ASP A 158 -1.72 1.08 20.43
N GLU A 159 -2.50 1.51 19.42
CA GLU A 159 -3.91 1.10 19.50
C GLU A 159 -3.83 -0.40 19.72
N GLU A 160 -4.28 -0.88 20.87
CA GLU A 160 -3.92 -2.20 21.38
C GLU A 160 -4.12 -3.25 20.27
N GLY A 161 -3.03 -3.74 19.67
CA GLY A 161 -3.09 -4.69 18.54
C GLY A 161 -2.78 -4.17 17.12
N LYS A 162 -2.33 -2.91 16.88
CA LYS A 162 -1.94 -2.44 15.53
C LYS A 162 -0.44 -2.62 15.23
N ASP A 163 -0.12 -3.38 14.18
CA ASP A 163 1.24 -3.71 13.73
C ASP A 163 1.66 -2.85 12.52
N PHE A 164 2.89 -2.33 12.53
CA PHE A 164 3.47 -1.52 11.44
C PHE A 164 3.39 -2.22 10.07
N ARG A 165 3.56 -3.55 10.05
CA ARG A 165 3.59 -4.39 8.84
C ARG A 165 2.23 -4.46 8.14
N TYR A 166 1.14 -4.07 8.80
CA TYR A 166 -0.15 -3.98 8.14
C TYR A 166 -0.17 -2.84 7.11
N TYR A 167 0.53 -1.75 7.40
CA TYR A 167 0.46 -0.50 6.65
C TYR A 167 1.65 -0.27 5.73
N PHE A 168 2.83 -0.76 6.13
CA PHE A 168 4.08 -0.50 5.44
C PHE A 168 4.86 -1.76 5.11
N ASP A 169 5.72 -1.63 4.12
CA ASP A 169 6.67 -2.65 3.71
C ASP A 169 7.89 -2.60 4.60
N PHE A 170 7.84 -3.46 5.61
CA PHE A 170 8.91 -3.59 6.58
C PHE A 170 10.18 -4.22 5.97
N GLU A 171 10.05 -5.05 4.94
CA GLU A 171 11.20 -5.63 4.23
C GLU A 171 12.02 -4.54 3.55
N HIS A 172 11.37 -3.70 2.75
CA HIS A 172 12.03 -2.57 2.11
C HIS A 172 12.63 -1.59 3.13
N LEU A 173 11.91 -1.32 4.22
CA LEU A 173 12.41 -0.42 5.27
C LEU A 173 13.70 -0.96 5.91
N LYS A 174 13.79 -2.28 6.15
CA LYS A 174 14.99 -2.92 6.70
C LYS A 174 16.19 -2.81 5.76
N GLU A 175 15.97 -2.97 4.46
CA GLU A 175 17.04 -2.88 3.46
C GLU A 175 17.51 -1.43 3.28
N SER A 176 16.57 -0.49 3.39
CA SER A 176 16.82 0.92 3.13
C SER A 176 17.30 1.72 4.35
N ALA A 177 17.08 1.20 5.56
CA ALA A 177 17.42 1.87 6.80
C ALA A 177 17.84 0.88 7.90
N SER A 178 18.83 1.25 8.70
CA SER A 178 19.26 0.48 9.87
C SER A 178 18.23 0.63 11.00
N ILE A 179 17.22 -0.24 11.00
CA ILE A 179 16.16 -0.30 12.02
C ILE A 179 16.37 -1.47 12.98
N VAL A 180 15.87 -1.32 14.20
CA VAL A 180 15.93 -2.33 15.27
C VAL A 180 14.57 -2.38 15.96
N GLU A 181 14.12 -3.58 16.33
CA GLU A 181 12.88 -3.77 17.08
C GLU A 181 13.04 -3.27 18.53
N GLU A 182 12.01 -2.61 19.03
CA GLU A 182 12.10 -1.93 20.32
C GLU A 182 12.29 -2.91 21.49
N GLY A 183 11.52 -3.98 21.56
CA GLY A 183 11.61 -4.99 22.62
C GLY A 183 13.00 -5.59 22.72
N GLU A 184 13.62 -5.92 21.59
CA GLU A 184 15.00 -6.37 21.52
C GLU A 184 15.99 -5.27 21.91
N PHE A 185 15.86 -4.06 21.36
CA PHE A 185 16.71 -2.92 21.73
C PHE A 185 16.71 -2.68 23.24
N VAL A 186 15.51 -2.69 23.85
CA VAL A 186 15.32 -2.50 25.30
C VAL A 186 15.89 -3.69 26.08
N ARG A 187 15.71 -4.92 25.60
CA ARG A 187 16.26 -6.14 26.22
C ARG A 187 17.80 -6.08 26.23
N ASP A 188 18.41 -5.74 25.11
CA ASP A 188 19.86 -5.68 24.96
C ASP A 188 20.46 -4.52 25.74
N TRP A 189 19.79 -3.37 25.75
CA TRP A 189 20.17 -2.24 26.59
C TRP A 189 20.15 -2.61 28.08
N LYS A 190 19.08 -3.26 28.55
CA LYS A 190 18.96 -3.76 29.93
C LYS A 190 20.03 -4.79 30.23
N LYS A 191 20.27 -5.75 29.32
CA LYS A 191 21.28 -6.81 29.47
C LYS A 191 22.68 -6.21 29.56
N TRP A 192 23.03 -5.27 28.69
CA TRP A 192 24.32 -4.57 28.72
C TRP A 192 24.54 -3.89 30.08
N ASN A 193 23.55 -3.11 30.52
CA ASN A 193 23.62 -2.39 31.78
C ASN A 193 23.72 -3.33 32.99
N ARG A 194 23.23 -4.56 32.91
CA ARG A 194 23.42 -5.57 33.99
C ARG A 194 24.82 -6.19 33.94
N SER A 195 25.31 -6.55 32.76
CA SER A 195 26.57 -7.27 32.58
C SER A 195 27.82 -6.40 32.69
N HIS A 196 27.70 -5.06 32.64
CA HIS A 196 28.85 -4.16 32.64
C HIS A 196 28.79 -3.10 33.75
N LYS A 197 29.96 -2.83 34.36
CA LYS A 197 30.14 -1.72 35.31
C LYS A 197 29.89 -0.37 34.62
N ARG A 198 30.41 -0.17 33.41
CA ARG A 198 30.19 1.03 32.60
C ARG A 198 28.88 0.91 31.82
N LYS A 199 27.93 1.80 32.12
CA LYS A 199 26.63 1.86 31.43
C LYS A 199 26.76 2.47 30.04
N VAL A 200 25.76 2.19 29.19
CA VAL A 200 25.64 2.82 27.88
C VAL A 200 25.41 4.32 28.05
N ALA A 201 26.16 5.13 27.30
CA ALA A 201 25.98 6.59 27.31
C ALA A 201 24.65 6.95 26.65
N VAL A 202 23.78 7.63 27.39
CA VAL A 202 22.42 7.98 26.96
C VAL A 202 22.20 9.48 27.10
N ARG A 203 21.90 10.16 25.99
CA ARG A 203 21.46 11.56 25.96
C ARG A 203 19.93 11.60 25.95
N LYS A 204 19.32 11.98 27.06
CA LYS A 204 17.86 12.24 27.11
C LYS A 204 17.56 13.65 26.58
N VAL A 205 16.62 13.73 25.65
CA VAL A 205 16.13 14.96 25.01
C VAL A 205 14.64 15.08 25.33
N LYS A 206 14.35 15.94 26.29
CA LYS A 206 12.99 16.14 26.84
C LYS A 206 12.21 17.25 26.13
N THR A 207 12.88 18.06 25.32
CA THR A 207 12.29 19.21 24.61
C THR A 207 12.45 19.05 23.10
N HIS A 208 11.47 19.56 22.37
CA HIS A 208 11.47 19.63 20.92
C HIS A 208 12.42 20.67 20.34
N LYS A 209 12.87 21.64 21.15
CA LYS A 209 13.74 22.74 20.72
C LYS A 209 15.16 22.31 20.30
N VAL A 210 15.55 21.06 20.59
CA VAL A 210 16.88 20.54 20.20
C VAL A 210 16.84 20.04 18.76
N SER A 211 17.68 20.60 17.90
CA SER A 211 17.72 20.27 16.47
C SER A 211 18.54 19.01 16.16
N PRO A 212 18.28 18.32 15.03
CA PRO A 212 19.10 17.19 14.58
C PRO A 212 20.59 17.53 14.44
N LEU A 213 20.93 18.74 14.00
CA LEU A 213 22.32 19.20 13.86
C LEU A 213 23.03 19.35 15.22
N GLN A 214 22.30 19.72 16.27
CA GLN A 214 22.85 19.75 17.63
C GLN A 214 23.10 18.32 18.13
N LEU A 215 22.25 17.37 17.75
CA LEU A 215 22.36 15.96 18.13
C LEU A 215 23.43 15.19 17.32
N SER A 216 23.73 15.59 16.10
CA SER A 216 24.72 14.91 15.26
C SER A 216 26.14 14.94 15.86
N LYS A 217 26.44 15.96 16.65
CA LYS A 217 27.71 16.13 17.37
C LYS A 217 27.76 15.35 18.69
N ASP A 218 26.66 14.77 19.14
CA ASP A 218 26.59 14.03 20.40
C ASP A 218 27.35 12.69 20.30
N LYS A 219 28.13 12.38 21.35
CA LYS A 219 28.96 11.17 21.44
C LYS A 219 28.26 10.01 22.16
N SER A 220 27.05 10.24 22.67
CA SER A 220 26.24 9.21 23.33
C SER A 220 25.87 8.11 22.35
N THR A 221 25.88 6.87 22.83
CA THR A 221 25.45 5.70 22.07
C THR A 221 23.95 5.76 21.79
N ILE A 222 23.16 6.22 22.77
CA ILE A 222 21.71 6.34 22.65
C ILE A 222 21.33 7.81 22.78
N ILE A 223 20.61 8.34 21.80
CA ILE A 223 19.87 9.60 21.91
C ILE A 223 18.41 9.24 22.13
N TRP A 224 17.88 9.56 23.31
CA TRP A 224 16.52 9.24 23.71
C TRP A 224 15.65 10.49 23.72
N ARG A 225 14.73 10.63 22.75
CA ARG A 225 13.75 11.72 22.69
C ARG A 225 12.46 11.29 23.39
N GLN A 226 12.19 11.85 24.57
CA GLN A 226 11.10 11.43 25.46
C GLN A 226 9.95 12.46 25.56
N PHE A 227 10.17 13.71 25.13
CA PHE A 227 9.20 14.83 25.14
C PHE A 227 8.27 14.88 26.37
N ASP A 228 8.64 15.65 27.38
CA ASP A 228 7.94 15.65 28.68
C ASP A 228 6.58 16.39 28.68
N ALA A 229 6.23 17.12 27.62
CA ALA A 229 5.00 17.92 27.52
C ALA A 229 4.48 17.98 26.06
N PRO A 230 3.16 18.14 25.85
CA PRO A 230 2.59 18.42 24.52
C PRO A 230 3.26 19.66 23.93
N GLU A 231 3.64 19.59 22.67
CA GLU A 231 4.09 20.78 21.95
C GLU A 231 2.93 21.77 21.79
N PRO A 232 3.09 23.03 22.23
CA PRO A 232 2.01 24.02 22.19
C PRO A 232 1.56 24.39 20.76
N GLU A 233 2.36 24.04 19.74
CA GLU A 233 2.08 24.40 18.33
C GLU A 233 2.31 23.25 17.34
N ASN A 234 2.24 22.00 17.78
CA ASN A 234 2.34 20.84 16.88
C ASN A 234 3.64 20.82 16.02
N TYR A 235 4.76 21.26 16.62
CA TYR A 235 6.09 21.36 16.02
C TYR A 235 6.78 20.03 15.70
N TRP A 236 6.09 18.90 15.81
CA TRP A 236 6.54 17.65 15.23
C TRP A 236 6.73 17.78 13.71
N TYR A 237 5.93 18.65 13.07
CA TYR A 237 6.17 19.08 11.70
C TYR A 237 7.41 19.97 11.54
N ARG A 238 8.01 20.56 12.59
CA ARG A 238 9.32 21.27 12.54
C ARG A 238 10.54 20.38 12.69
N VAL A 239 10.39 19.17 13.25
CA VAL A 239 11.31 18.06 12.91
C VAL A 239 11.26 17.78 11.40
N CYS A 240 10.19 18.23 10.73
CA CYS A 240 9.97 18.12 9.30
C CYS A 240 10.10 19.42 8.48
N GLU A 241 10.17 20.62 9.08
CA GLU A 241 10.56 21.89 8.42
C GLU A 241 12.06 21.95 8.20
N ALA A 242 12.82 21.08 8.86
CA ALA A 242 14.15 20.72 8.44
C ALA A 242 14.13 19.90 7.12
N SER A 243 13.16 20.06 6.22
CA SER A 243 13.18 19.47 4.87
C SER A 243 14.39 19.93 4.04
N LYS A 244 15.06 21.01 4.46
CA LYS A 244 16.38 21.43 3.95
C LYS A 244 17.58 20.64 4.51
N TYR A 245 17.42 19.89 5.61
CA TYR A 245 18.56 19.30 6.38
C TYR A 245 18.36 17.85 6.84
N VAL A 246 17.14 17.34 6.86
CA VAL A 246 16.79 15.93 7.07
C VAL A 246 15.85 15.55 5.93
N GLU A 247 16.39 14.90 4.91
CA GLU A 247 15.55 14.24 3.92
C GLU A 247 14.72 13.19 4.66
N ARG A 248 13.41 13.42 4.78
CA ARG A 248 12.50 12.38 5.24
C ARG A 248 12.74 11.17 4.35
N PRO A 249 12.87 9.96 4.90
CA PRO A 249 13.19 8.79 4.11
C PRO A 249 11.91 8.29 3.41
N TRP A 250 11.19 9.19 2.73
CA TRP A 250 10.01 8.88 1.93
C TRP A 250 10.31 7.85 0.85
N GLN A 251 11.55 7.88 0.34
CA GLN A 251 12.05 6.88 -0.58
C GLN A 251 12.13 5.48 0.08
N THR A 252 12.22 5.41 1.41
CA THR A 252 12.35 4.16 2.18
C THR A 252 11.03 3.68 2.80
N LEU A 253 9.98 4.51 2.84
CA LEU A 253 8.69 4.15 3.40
C LEU A 253 7.70 3.85 2.29
N TRP A 254 7.48 2.57 2.04
CA TRP A 254 6.50 2.11 1.07
C TRP A 254 5.32 1.44 1.75
N LYS A 255 4.15 1.46 1.12
CA LYS A 255 2.93 0.77 1.58
C LYS A 255 3.14 -0.73 1.69
N SER A 256 2.47 -1.42 2.60
CA SER A 256 2.63 -2.88 2.76
C SER A 256 2.28 -3.61 1.47
N LYS A 257 3.01 -4.70 1.18
CA LYS A 257 2.72 -5.52 0.00
C LYS A 257 1.29 -6.04 0.00
N ARG A 258 0.73 -6.31 1.18
CA ARG A 258 -0.65 -6.78 1.37
C ARG A 258 -1.69 -5.78 0.85
N LEU A 259 -1.53 -4.50 1.20
CA LEU A 259 -2.38 -3.44 0.65
C LEU A 259 -2.16 -3.28 -0.85
N MET A 260 -0.92 -3.39 -1.31
CA MET A 260 -0.61 -3.27 -2.74
C MET A 260 -1.13 -4.44 -3.59
N ASN A 261 -1.27 -5.63 -3.00
CA ASN A 261 -1.93 -6.76 -3.64
C ASN A 261 -3.41 -6.44 -3.84
N ILE A 262 -4.11 -5.88 -2.84
CA ILE A 262 -5.49 -5.40 -2.98
C ILE A 262 -5.58 -4.36 -4.11
N VAL A 263 -4.71 -3.34 -4.10
CA VAL A 263 -4.66 -2.32 -5.16
C VAL A 263 -4.51 -2.94 -6.55
N SER A 264 -3.65 -3.96 -6.67
CA SER A 264 -3.38 -4.65 -7.93
C SER A 264 -4.54 -5.52 -8.39
N GLU A 265 -5.25 -6.18 -7.46
CA GLU A 265 -6.48 -6.92 -7.74
C GLU A 265 -7.58 -5.98 -8.24
N ILE A 266 -7.84 -4.86 -7.54
CA ILE A 266 -8.83 -3.85 -7.95
C ILE A 266 -8.49 -3.29 -9.33
N SER A 267 -7.24 -2.87 -9.53
CA SER A 267 -6.76 -2.35 -10.82
C SER A 267 -6.89 -3.40 -11.93
N GLY A 268 -6.59 -4.67 -11.61
CA GLY A 268 -6.69 -5.81 -12.50
C GLY A 268 -8.13 -6.12 -12.92
N LYS A 269 -9.10 -6.05 -12.01
CA LYS A 269 -10.53 -6.20 -12.31
C LYS A 269 -11.06 -5.12 -13.25
N MET A 270 -10.42 -3.95 -13.27
CA MET A 270 -10.66 -2.89 -14.24
C MET A 270 -9.70 -2.94 -15.44
N ASP A 271 -9.05 -4.09 -15.68
CA ASP A 271 -8.10 -4.37 -16.77
C ASP A 271 -6.90 -3.41 -16.87
N TRP A 272 -6.55 -2.75 -15.76
CA TRP A 272 -5.55 -1.67 -15.75
C TRP A 272 -5.86 -0.56 -16.76
N ASP A 273 -7.12 -0.46 -17.18
CA ASP A 273 -7.64 0.49 -18.14
C ASP A 273 -8.89 1.17 -17.58
N PHE A 274 -8.65 2.15 -16.72
CA PHE A 274 -9.70 2.91 -16.05
C PHE A 274 -9.29 4.36 -15.83
N ASP A 275 -10.30 5.17 -15.59
CA ASP A 275 -10.18 6.56 -15.16
C ASP A 275 -10.61 6.64 -13.69
N ALA A 276 -10.15 7.65 -12.97
CA ALA A 276 -10.41 7.75 -11.55
C ALA A 276 -10.84 9.16 -11.16
N VAL A 277 -11.79 9.23 -10.22
CA VAL A 277 -12.23 10.47 -9.59
C VAL A 277 -12.09 10.34 -8.08
N HIS A 278 -11.54 11.37 -7.46
CA HIS A 278 -11.42 11.48 -6.01
C HIS A 278 -12.43 12.52 -5.51
N VAL A 279 -13.45 12.06 -4.79
CA VAL A 279 -14.59 12.84 -4.31
C VAL A 279 -14.55 12.95 -2.79
N VAL A 280 -14.21 14.13 -2.29
CA VAL A 280 -14.18 14.44 -0.86
C VAL A 280 -15.49 15.09 -0.46
N ARG A 281 -16.23 14.42 0.41
CA ARG A 281 -17.48 14.84 1.04
C ARG A 281 -17.39 14.54 2.54
N GLY A 282 -18.28 13.72 3.09
CA GLY A 282 -18.36 13.45 4.52
C GLY A 282 -18.62 14.73 5.32
N GLU A 283 -17.95 14.90 6.46
CA GLU A 283 -18.10 16.08 7.33
C GLU A 283 -17.85 17.40 6.58
N LYS A 284 -16.92 17.43 5.62
CA LYS A 284 -16.59 18.65 4.87
C LYS A 284 -17.76 19.19 4.05
N ALA A 285 -18.57 18.30 3.47
CA ALA A 285 -19.74 18.73 2.69
C ALA A 285 -20.84 19.35 3.56
N MET A 286 -20.86 19.05 4.87
CA MET A 286 -21.82 19.62 5.81
C MET A 286 -21.40 21.01 6.30
N ASP A 287 -20.09 21.32 6.30
CA ASP A 287 -19.56 22.59 6.78
C ASP A 287 -19.50 23.66 5.67
N LYS A 288 -20.67 24.26 5.41
CA LYS A 288 -20.82 25.35 4.43
C LYS A 288 -20.10 26.65 4.83
N LYS A 289 -19.61 26.77 6.07
CA LYS A 289 -18.85 27.94 6.50
C LYS A 289 -17.41 27.87 6.02
N LEU A 290 -16.82 26.67 5.97
CA LEU A 290 -15.47 26.46 5.46
C LEU A 290 -15.43 26.06 3.99
N TRP A 291 -16.46 25.35 3.50
CA TRP A 291 -16.58 24.88 2.13
C TRP A 291 -17.98 25.18 1.57
N PRO A 292 -18.24 26.43 1.14
CA PRO A 292 -19.58 26.86 0.73
C PRO A 292 -20.11 26.17 -0.54
N HIS A 293 -19.23 25.71 -1.43
CA HIS A 293 -19.61 25.14 -2.73
C HIS A 293 -19.43 23.62 -2.83
N LEU A 294 -18.63 23.03 -1.95
CA LEU A 294 -18.23 21.62 -2.01
C LEU A 294 -19.41 20.63 -2.14
N ASP A 295 -20.49 20.82 -1.39
CA ASP A 295 -21.65 19.92 -1.42
C ASP A 295 -22.35 19.92 -2.78
N GLU A 296 -22.56 21.10 -3.36
CA GLU A 296 -23.20 21.30 -4.66
C GLU A 296 -22.29 20.82 -5.81
N ASP A 297 -21.01 21.21 -5.77
CA ASP A 297 -20.03 20.88 -6.81
C ASP A 297 -19.71 19.38 -6.89
N THR A 298 -19.87 18.67 -5.76
CA THR A 298 -19.68 17.21 -5.70
C THR A 298 -21.00 16.43 -5.69
N TRP A 299 -22.12 17.08 -6.03
CA TRP A 299 -23.40 16.39 -6.26
C TRP A 299 -23.32 15.47 -7.49
N PRO A 300 -24.03 14.33 -7.55
CA PRO A 300 -23.84 13.35 -8.63
C PRO A 300 -24.06 13.91 -10.03
N ASP A 301 -24.98 14.87 -10.20
CA ASP A 301 -25.20 15.58 -11.47
C ASP A 301 -24.03 16.49 -11.85
N ALA A 302 -23.50 17.24 -10.89
CA ALA A 302 -22.36 18.13 -11.11
C ALA A 302 -21.12 17.31 -11.51
N ILE A 303 -20.86 16.21 -10.81
CA ILE A 303 -19.79 15.27 -11.14
C ILE A 303 -20.00 14.69 -12.54
N LEU A 304 -21.22 14.19 -12.85
CA LEU A 304 -21.51 13.62 -14.16
C LEU A 304 -21.24 14.61 -15.30
N ASN A 305 -21.69 15.86 -15.13
CA ASN A 305 -21.48 16.92 -16.11
C ASN A 305 -20.00 17.25 -16.29
N LYS A 306 -19.21 17.32 -15.21
CA LYS A 306 -17.75 17.52 -15.29
C LYS A 306 -17.05 16.35 -15.99
N LEU A 307 -17.44 15.12 -15.69
CA LEU A 307 -16.79 13.93 -16.25
C LEU A 307 -17.05 13.74 -17.74
N ARG A 308 -18.22 14.16 -18.27
CA ARG A 308 -18.56 14.04 -19.71
C ARG A 308 -17.52 14.67 -20.64
N GLY A 309 -16.85 15.73 -20.21
CA GLY A 309 -15.80 16.40 -20.98
C GLY A 309 -14.39 15.83 -20.80
N LEU A 310 -14.20 14.92 -19.84
CA LEU A 310 -12.88 14.46 -19.39
C LEU A 310 -12.66 12.95 -19.56
N VAL A 311 -13.74 12.16 -19.50
CA VAL A 311 -13.71 10.71 -19.54
C VAL A 311 -14.69 10.22 -20.59
N GLN A 312 -14.25 9.29 -21.44
CA GLN A 312 -15.13 8.73 -22.47
C GLN A 312 -16.22 7.86 -21.83
N PRO A 313 -17.45 7.85 -22.38
CA PRO A 313 -18.53 7.00 -21.91
C PRO A 313 -18.16 5.50 -21.92
N TRP A 314 -18.81 4.73 -21.05
CA TRP A 314 -18.73 3.27 -20.88
C TRP A 314 -17.39 2.71 -20.40
N ARG A 315 -16.45 3.58 -20.06
CA ARG A 315 -15.17 3.21 -19.44
C ARG A 315 -15.34 2.84 -17.97
N ASN A 316 -14.37 2.10 -17.44
CA ASN A 316 -14.25 1.86 -16.00
C ASN A 316 -13.91 3.18 -15.30
N LEU A 317 -14.72 3.56 -14.31
CA LEU A 317 -14.53 4.75 -13.49
C LEU A 317 -14.41 4.32 -12.03
N TYR A 318 -13.21 4.46 -11.46
CA TYR A 318 -13.00 4.27 -10.03
C TYR A 318 -13.33 5.54 -9.26
N VAL A 319 -14.14 5.44 -8.22
CA VAL A 319 -14.52 6.55 -7.34
C VAL A 319 -13.87 6.34 -5.98
N ALA A 320 -12.81 7.09 -5.70
CA ALA A 320 -12.20 7.18 -4.37
C ALA A 320 -12.97 8.22 -3.55
N THR A 321 -13.57 7.84 -2.43
CA THR A 321 -14.47 8.74 -1.70
C THR A 321 -14.62 8.40 -0.22
N ASN A 322 -14.94 9.42 0.57
CA ASN A 322 -15.36 9.30 1.97
C ASN A 322 -16.88 9.53 2.16
N GLU A 323 -17.65 9.53 1.08
CA GLU A 323 -19.11 9.61 1.12
C GLU A 323 -19.68 8.32 1.74
N PRO A 324 -20.41 8.40 2.88
CA PRO A 324 -20.92 7.22 3.57
C PRO A 324 -22.05 6.51 2.83
N PHE A 325 -22.80 7.20 1.95
CA PHE A 325 -23.90 6.58 1.24
C PHE A 325 -23.44 5.85 -0.03
N TYR A 326 -23.45 4.52 0.01
CA TYR A 326 -22.95 3.66 -1.08
C TYR A 326 -23.60 3.97 -2.46
N ASN A 327 -24.92 4.20 -2.49
CA ASN A 327 -25.64 4.46 -3.75
C ASN A 327 -25.54 5.93 -4.22
N TYR A 328 -24.75 6.78 -3.54
CA TYR A 328 -24.66 8.20 -3.88
C TYR A 328 -24.23 8.43 -5.34
N PHE A 329 -23.35 7.58 -5.86
CA PHE A 329 -22.80 7.70 -7.21
C PHE A 329 -23.56 6.91 -8.29
N ASP A 330 -24.72 6.33 -7.99
CA ASP A 330 -25.45 5.48 -8.94
C ASP A 330 -25.85 6.22 -10.22
N LYS A 331 -26.06 7.53 -10.15
CA LYS A 331 -26.34 8.35 -11.33
C LYS A 331 -25.22 8.29 -12.37
N LEU A 332 -23.96 8.13 -11.94
CA LEU A 332 -22.81 7.98 -12.83
C LEU A 332 -22.85 6.65 -13.61
N ARG A 333 -23.55 5.62 -13.11
CA ARG A 333 -23.69 4.31 -13.76
C ARG A 333 -24.46 4.37 -15.08
N SER A 334 -25.20 5.46 -15.33
CA SER A 334 -25.84 5.72 -16.63
C SER A 334 -24.84 5.94 -17.77
N GLN A 335 -23.60 6.31 -17.46
CA GLN A 335 -22.57 6.63 -18.45
C GLN A 335 -21.26 5.88 -18.23
N TYR A 336 -20.98 5.37 -17.04
CA TYR A 336 -19.70 4.73 -16.71
C TYR A 336 -19.90 3.40 -15.99
N LYS A 337 -18.90 2.52 -16.07
CA LYS A 337 -18.82 1.35 -15.20
C LYS A 337 -18.19 1.80 -13.89
N VAL A 338 -19.04 2.20 -12.94
CA VAL A 338 -18.61 2.76 -11.65
C VAL A 338 -18.13 1.65 -10.71
N HIS A 339 -16.97 1.89 -10.11
CA HIS A 339 -16.33 1.02 -9.13
C HIS A 339 -16.03 1.83 -7.87
N LEU A 340 -16.48 1.35 -6.72
CA LEU A 340 -16.15 1.88 -5.39
C LEU A 340 -15.21 0.90 -4.68
N LEU A 341 -14.49 1.37 -3.66
CA LEU A 341 -13.67 0.50 -2.82
C LEU A 341 -14.50 -0.67 -2.26
N ASP A 342 -15.70 -0.38 -1.76
CA ASP A 342 -16.57 -1.37 -1.11
C ASP A 342 -17.07 -2.49 -2.02
N ASP A 343 -17.09 -2.28 -3.34
CA ASP A 343 -17.37 -3.32 -4.35
C ASP A 343 -16.35 -4.47 -4.26
N TYR A 344 -15.18 -4.20 -3.67
CA TYR A 344 -14.06 -5.11 -3.53
C TYR A 344 -13.82 -5.55 -2.08
N SER A 345 -14.80 -5.34 -1.19
CA SER A 345 -14.67 -5.68 0.24
C SER A 345 -14.31 -7.15 0.53
N TYR A 346 -14.62 -8.06 -0.39
CA TYR A 346 -14.19 -9.46 -0.32
C TYR A 346 -12.66 -9.64 -0.34
N LEU A 347 -11.88 -8.65 -0.81
CA LEU A 347 -10.41 -8.68 -0.83
C LEU A 347 -9.77 -8.53 0.55
N TRP A 348 -10.52 -8.03 1.54
CA TRP A 348 -10.12 -7.98 2.95
C TRP A 348 -11.16 -8.63 3.89
N GLY A 349 -12.18 -9.29 3.33
CA GLY A 349 -13.15 -10.07 4.09
C GLY A 349 -12.52 -11.30 4.75
N ASN A 350 -13.27 -11.96 5.63
CA ASN A 350 -12.82 -13.11 6.43
C ASN A 350 -12.20 -14.28 5.63
N ASN A 351 -12.58 -14.45 4.36
CA ASN A 351 -12.06 -15.51 3.48
C ASN A 351 -10.89 -15.04 2.58
N SER A 352 -10.42 -13.79 2.75
CA SER A 352 -9.38 -13.21 1.91
C SER A 352 -7.98 -13.65 2.31
N GLU A 353 -7.04 -13.57 1.37
CA GLU A 353 -5.61 -13.74 1.64
C GLU A 353 -5.12 -12.66 2.62
N TRP A 354 -5.56 -11.41 2.43
CA TRP A 354 -5.22 -10.31 3.32
C TRP A 354 -5.60 -10.63 4.78
N TYR A 355 -6.83 -11.07 5.03
CA TYR A 355 -7.31 -11.40 6.37
C TYR A 355 -6.50 -12.54 7.00
N ASN A 356 -6.19 -13.58 6.22
CA ASN A 356 -5.40 -14.70 6.70
C ASN A 356 -3.98 -14.27 7.08
N GLU A 357 -3.33 -13.47 6.23
CA GLU A 357 -1.96 -13.02 6.49
C GLU A 357 -1.87 -12.02 7.65
N THR A 358 -2.79 -11.06 7.74
CA THR A 358 -2.80 -10.09 8.84
C THR A 358 -3.20 -10.73 10.16
N SER A 359 -4.13 -11.69 10.15
CA SER A 359 -4.46 -12.46 11.36
C SER A 359 -3.28 -13.29 11.84
N LEU A 360 -2.51 -13.91 10.94
CA LEU A 360 -1.29 -14.63 11.31
C LEU A 360 -0.24 -13.72 11.94
N LEU A 361 -0.06 -12.50 11.40
CA LEU A 361 0.81 -11.49 12.01
C LEU A 361 0.30 -11.05 13.38
N ASN A 362 -1.01 -11.04 13.59
CA ASN A 362 -1.67 -10.65 14.83
C ASN A 362 -1.93 -11.83 15.79
N ASN A 363 -1.06 -12.84 15.80
CA ASN A 363 -1.20 -14.02 16.67
C ASN A 363 -2.54 -14.76 16.54
N GLY A 364 -3.08 -14.83 15.32
CA GLY A 364 -4.36 -15.44 14.98
C GLY A 364 -5.58 -14.56 15.26
N LYS A 365 -5.41 -13.34 15.79
CA LYS A 365 -6.52 -12.42 16.03
C LYS A 365 -6.91 -11.68 14.74
N PRO A 366 -8.22 -11.53 14.44
CA PRO A 366 -8.66 -10.75 13.28
C PRO A 366 -8.12 -9.32 13.32
N VAL A 367 -7.78 -8.78 12.15
CA VAL A 367 -7.39 -7.37 11.97
C VAL A 367 -8.50 -6.68 11.18
N GLU A 368 -8.97 -5.54 11.67
CA GLU A 368 -9.95 -4.72 10.96
C GLU A 368 -9.27 -3.98 9.78
N PHE A 369 -9.94 -3.95 8.64
CA PHE A 369 -9.53 -3.11 7.51
C PHE A 369 -9.96 -1.66 7.77
N ASP A 370 -9.15 -0.97 8.57
CA ASP A 370 -9.49 0.33 9.11
C ASP A 370 -9.53 1.45 8.06
N GLY A 371 -9.99 2.63 8.49
CA GLY A 371 -10.08 3.82 7.64
C GLY A 371 -8.74 4.19 7.00
N TYR A 372 -7.61 3.97 7.69
CA TYR A 372 -6.30 4.28 7.12
C TYR A 372 -5.98 3.36 5.93
N MET A 373 -6.21 2.05 6.07
CA MET A 373 -5.99 1.08 4.99
C MET A 373 -6.89 1.39 3.79
N ARG A 374 -8.14 1.78 4.04
CA ARG A 374 -9.07 2.23 2.99
C ARG A 374 -8.51 3.41 2.21
N VAL A 375 -8.10 4.49 2.90
CA VAL A 375 -7.49 5.67 2.25
C VAL A 375 -6.24 5.28 1.47
N ALA A 376 -5.40 4.40 2.03
CA ALA A 376 -4.17 3.97 1.38
C ALA A 376 -4.47 3.22 0.08
N VAL A 377 -5.45 2.30 0.07
CA VAL A 377 -5.86 1.59 -1.15
C VAL A 377 -6.51 2.55 -2.15
N ASP A 378 -7.46 3.37 -1.71
CA ASP A 378 -8.13 4.36 -2.58
C ASP A 378 -7.15 5.28 -3.29
N THR A 379 -6.19 5.82 -2.54
CA THR A 379 -5.16 6.73 -3.07
C THR A 379 -4.32 6.01 -4.12
N GLU A 380 -3.89 4.79 -3.83
CA GLU A 380 -3.04 4.00 -4.72
C GLU A 380 -3.78 3.55 -6.00
N VAL A 381 -5.08 3.21 -5.91
CA VAL A 381 -5.89 2.92 -7.09
C VAL A 381 -6.12 4.20 -7.90
N PHE A 382 -6.46 5.32 -7.25
CA PHE A 382 -6.71 6.61 -7.89
C PHE A 382 -5.51 7.08 -8.75
N ILE A 383 -4.29 7.04 -8.19
CA ILE A 383 -3.10 7.50 -8.92
C ILE A 383 -2.75 6.64 -10.15
N ARG A 384 -3.27 5.40 -10.21
CA ARG A 384 -3.10 4.47 -11.34
C ARG A 384 -4.06 4.75 -12.49
N GLY A 385 -5.12 5.52 -12.27
CA GLY A 385 -6.04 5.97 -13.33
C GLY A 385 -5.33 6.71 -14.47
N LYS A 386 -5.89 6.60 -15.67
CA LYS A 386 -5.42 7.30 -16.88
C LYS A 386 -5.71 8.80 -16.76
N THR A 387 -6.99 9.16 -16.72
CA THR A 387 -7.45 10.49 -16.30
C THR A 387 -7.73 10.48 -14.80
N ARG A 388 -7.33 11.55 -14.12
CA ARG A 388 -7.50 11.73 -12.68
C ARG A 388 -8.23 13.04 -12.45
N VAL A 389 -9.38 12.97 -11.81
CA VAL A 389 -10.23 14.12 -11.50
C VAL A 389 -10.28 14.27 -9.99
N GLU A 390 -9.84 15.40 -9.45
CA GLU A 390 -9.80 15.65 -8.01
C GLU A 390 -10.82 16.69 -7.58
N THR A 391 -11.33 16.54 -6.36
CA THR A 391 -12.30 17.46 -5.77
C THR A 391 -11.81 18.91 -5.82
N PHE A 392 -10.74 19.23 -5.09
CA PHE A 392 -10.20 20.58 -4.92
C PHE A 392 -9.26 21.02 -6.05
N ASN A 393 -9.49 20.53 -7.26
CA ASN A 393 -8.69 20.86 -8.45
C ASN A 393 -9.58 20.95 -9.68
N ASN A 394 -10.50 19.99 -9.84
CA ASN A 394 -11.32 19.88 -11.04
C ASN A 394 -12.83 20.03 -10.77
N LEU A 395 -13.31 19.59 -9.59
CA LEU A 395 -14.73 19.57 -9.28
C LEU A 395 -15.21 20.87 -8.65
N THR A 396 -14.53 21.36 -7.62
CA THR A 396 -14.91 22.57 -6.87
C THR A 396 -13.85 23.66 -6.94
N MET A 397 -14.27 24.91 -6.74
CA MET A 397 -13.38 26.06 -6.54
C MET A 397 -12.98 26.28 -5.07
N ASP A 398 -13.59 25.56 -4.13
CA ASP A 398 -13.23 25.69 -2.72
C ASP A 398 -11.77 25.26 -2.48
N CYS A 399 -11.09 25.94 -1.57
CA CYS A 399 -9.74 25.54 -1.16
C CYS A 399 -9.80 24.29 -0.27
N LYS A 400 -8.82 23.39 -0.44
CA LYS A 400 -8.76 22.11 0.28
C LYS A 400 -8.85 22.26 1.80
N ASP A 401 -8.24 23.31 2.35
CA ASP A 401 -8.13 23.54 3.78
C ASP A 401 -9.10 24.64 4.27
N GLY A 402 -10.06 25.05 3.43
CA GLY A 402 -11.16 25.98 3.75
C GLY A 402 -10.94 27.41 3.22
N ILE A 403 -11.90 28.31 3.43
CA ILE A 403 -11.84 29.70 2.94
C ILE A 403 -10.49 30.37 3.30
N ASN A 404 -9.89 31.08 2.34
CA ASN A 404 -8.60 31.80 2.44
C ASN A 404 -7.35 30.90 2.60
N THR A 405 -7.38 29.65 2.12
CA THR A 405 -6.24 28.70 2.25
C THR A 405 -5.75 28.10 0.93
N CYS A 406 -6.17 28.68 -0.20
CA CYS A 406 -5.57 28.42 -1.50
C CYS A 406 -4.15 29.02 -1.54
#